data_AF-A0A1Y5I068-F1
#
_entry.id   AF-A0A1Y5I068-F1
#
_cell.length_a   1.000
_cell.length_b   1.000
_cell.length_c   1.000
_cell.angle_alpha   90.00
_cell.angle_beta   90.00
_cell.angle_gamma   90.00
#
_symmetry.space_group_name_H-M   'P 1'
#
loop_
_entity.id
_entity.type
_entity.pdbx_description
1 polymer ?
#
loop_
_entity_poly.entity_id
_entity_poly.type
_entity_poly.pdbx_seq_one_letter_code
_entity_poly.pdbx_strand_id
1 'polypeptide(L)'
;MGRGRAHGEASTATRREVARGAIATASGATAMASTAVVTQVVGLVLGVGCGSAMGAGTAAAAAVGGAVFAGAAARASAEAWMERTNGRARTRSRTSGGGARWDVANVDEGDVARDAGVGVATFAALSRGNLGRLLPSDVSRVGANATRSAPARGSDYASEAQKRALRRWFKKFGCHHCGSTRGKVIGDHMPPNKLAFGSGARAAANRGASLPRRVFNFVRGVPLQRFYPQCEACSALQSAAVRSGATKLVVHSVGVRCAALAGAAVGASALHFDEMKIFVERACERARGLLRV
;
A
#
# COMPACT_ATOMS: atom_id res chain seq x y z
N MET A 1 -42.91 17.84 -32.65
CA MET A 1 -41.96 18.58 -31.77
C MET A 1 -41.53 17.85 -30.49
N GLY A 2 -42.00 16.63 -30.15
CA GLY A 2 -41.66 15.96 -28.88
C GLY A 2 -40.35 15.16 -28.80
N ARG A 3 -39.78 14.71 -29.93
CA ARG A 3 -38.60 13.81 -29.92
C ARG A 3 -37.28 14.46 -29.49
N GLY A 4 -37.13 15.79 -29.66
CA GLY A 4 -35.89 16.50 -29.29
C GLY A 4 -35.68 16.66 -27.78
N ARG A 5 -36.77 16.73 -27.00
CA ARG A 5 -36.71 16.99 -25.55
C ARG A 5 -36.28 15.76 -24.75
N ALA A 6 -36.79 14.58 -25.12
CA ALA A 6 -36.45 13.31 -24.48
C ALA A 6 -34.97 12.90 -24.67
N HIS A 7 -34.40 13.15 -25.85
CA HIS A 7 -32.96 12.89 -26.09
C HIS A 7 -32.04 13.80 -25.28
N GLY A 8 -32.43 15.07 -25.07
CA GLY A 8 -31.68 16.01 -24.24
C GLY A 8 -31.65 15.58 -22.77
N GLU A 9 -32.79 15.18 -22.21
CA GLU A 9 -32.91 14.76 -20.82
C GLU A 9 -32.10 13.49 -20.51
N ALA A 10 -32.17 12.47 -21.38
CA ALA A 10 -31.38 11.24 -21.24
C ALA A 10 -29.86 11.52 -21.21
N SER A 11 -29.36 12.41 -22.10
CA SER A 11 -27.94 12.77 -22.14
C SER A 11 -27.47 13.47 -20.85
N THR A 12 -28.33 14.32 -20.26
CA THR A 12 -27.99 15.03 -19.02
C THR A 12 -27.95 14.10 -17.80
N ALA A 13 -28.87 13.13 -17.71
CA ALA A 13 -28.90 12.15 -16.64
C ALA A 13 -27.63 11.28 -16.65
N THR A 14 -27.24 10.75 -17.82
CA THR A 14 -26.01 9.96 -17.97
C THR A 14 -24.76 10.75 -17.56
N ARG A 15 -24.65 12.02 -17.95
CA ARG A 15 -23.50 12.87 -17.56
C ARG A 15 -23.42 13.07 -16.05
N ARG A 16 -24.57 13.18 -15.36
CA ARG A 16 -24.61 13.35 -13.90
C ARG A 16 -24.14 12.09 -13.18
N GLU A 17 -24.58 10.92 -13.61
CA GLU A 17 -24.13 9.65 -13.02
C GLU A 17 -22.64 9.40 -13.24
N VAL A 18 -22.12 9.67 -14.45
CA VAL A 18 -20.67 9.58 -14.72
C VAL A 18 -19.88 10.53 -13.81
N ALA A 19 -20.36 11.77 -13.62
CA ALA A 19 -19.71 12.73 -12.73
C ALA A 19 -19.74 12.27 -11.27
N ARG A 20 -20.87 11.72 -10.80
CA ARG A 20 -21.01 11.14 -9.46
C ARG A 20 -20.01 10.00 -9.23
N GLY A 21 -19.91 9.07 -10.19
CA GLY A 21 -18.94 7.98 -10.19
C GLY A 21 -17.49 8.46 -10.10
N ALA A 22 -17.14 9.45 -10.93
CA ALA A 22 -15.80 10.04 -10.94
C ALA A 22 -15.46 10.72 -9.60
N ILE A 23 -16.40 11.46 -9.01
CA ILE A 23 -16.22 12.15 -7.73
C ILE A 23 -16.02 11.15 -6.59
N ALA A 24 -16.85 10.11 -6.50
CA ALA A 24 -16.69 9.07 -5.49
C ALA A 24 -15.34 8.36 -5.59
N THR A 25 -14.93 7.99 -6.81
CA THR A 25 -13.64 7.34 -7.09
C THR A 25 -12.47 8.22 -6.66
N ALA A 26 -12.49 9.50 -7.06
CA ALA A 26 -11.43 10.45 -6.70
C ALA A 26 -11.36 10.72 -5.20
N SER A 27 -12.52 10.78 -4.53
CA SER A 27 -12.62 11.01 -3.09
C SER A 27 -12.10 9.82 -2.30
N GLY A 28 -12.49 8.60 -2.68
CA GLY A 28 -11.98 7.37 -2.08
C GLY A 28 -10.46 7.22 -2.27
N ALA A 29 -9.96 7.50 -3.48
CA ALA A 29 -8.53 7.49 -3.76
C ALA A 29 -7.75 8.46 -2.87
N THR A 30 -8.24 9.69 -2.74
CA THR A 30 -7.62 10.75 -1.92
C THR A 30 -7.61 10.36 -0.45
N ALA A 31 -8.74 9.88 0.08
CA ALA A 31 -8.90 9.47 1.48
C ALA A 31 -7.98 8.30 1.87
N MET A 32 -7.84 7.30 1.01
CA MET A 32 -6.95 6.18 1.32
C MET A 32 -5.47 6.56 1.16
N ALA A 33 -5.14 7.40 0.16
CA ALA A 33 -3.79 7.95 0.00
C ALA A 33 -3.37 8.81 1.19
N SER A 34 -4.26 9.68 1.68
CA SER A 34 -4.01 10.50 2.88
C SER A 34 -3.82 9.63 4.11
N THR A 35 -4.61 8.57 4.26
CA THR A 35 -4.42 7.59 5.33
C THR A 35 -3.02 6.98 5.27
N ALA A 36 -2.56 6.52 4.11
CA ALA A 36 -1.23 5.96 3.96
C ALA A 36 -0.10 6.97 4.27
N VAL A 37 -0.28 8.25 3.93
CA VAL A 37 0.68 9.31 4.30
C VAL A 37 0.68 9.53 5.81
N VAL A 38 -0.49 9.66 6.43
CA VAL A 38 -0.64 9.84 7.88
C VAL A 38 -0.04 8.65 8.63
N THR A 39 -0.33 7.42 8.22
CA THR A 39 0.25 6.20 8.82
C THR A 39 1.76 6.20 8.73
N GLN A 40 2.33 6.65 7.60
CA GLN A 40 3.77 6.77 7.46
C GLN A 40 4.38 7.83 8.38
N VAL A 41 3.76 9.01 8.48
CA VAL A 41 4.20 10.10 9.36
C VAL A 41 4.09 9.70 10.83
N VAL A 42 2.97 9.11 11.24
CA VAL A 42 2.79 8.60 12.62
C VAL A 42 3.81 7.51 12.91
N GLY A 43 4.05 6.58 11.98
CA GLY A 43 5.08 5.56 12.11
C GLY A 43 6.49 6.16 12.27
N LEU A 44 6.82 7.23 11.54
CA LEU A 44 8.08 7.96 11.70
C LEU A 44 8.21 8.53 13.12
N VAL A 45 7.17 9.23 13.60
CA VAL A 45 7.16 9.90 14.91
C VAL A 45 7.26 8.89 16.05
N LEU A 46 6.53 7.78 15.94
CA LEU A 46 6.47 6.74 16.98
C LEU A 46 7.62 5.73 16.88
N GLY A 47 8.48 5.81 15.86
CA GLY A 47 9.53 4.80 15.63
C GLY A 47 8.99 3.43 15.20
N VAL A 48 7.75 3.38 14.69
CA VAL A 48 7.07 2.16 14.24
C VAL A 48 7.23 2.01 12.74
N GLY A 49 8.13 1.11 12.33
CA GLY A 49 8.34 0.76 10.93
C GLY A 49 7.69 -0.58 10.54
N CYS A 50 7.72 -0.88 9.24
CA CYS A 50 7.15 -2.10 8.65
C CYS A 50 7.75 -3.41 9.21
N GLY A 51 8.97 -3.35 9.74
CA GLY A 51 9.63 -4.51 10.34
C GLY A 51 9.52 -4.58 11.86
N SER A 52 8.91 -3.59 12.54
CA SER A 52 8.75 -3.59 14.00
C SER A 52 7.74 -4.65 14.47
N ALA A 53 7.78 -5.03 15.77
CA ALA A 53 6.84 -6.00 16.34
C ALA A 53 5.37 -5.58 16.20
N MET A 54 5.09 -4.27 16.29
CA MET A 54 3.75 -3.71 16.10
C MET A 54 3.41 -3.47 14.62
N GLY A 55 4.38 -3.57 13.71
CA GLY A 55 4.24 -3.10 12.33
C GLY A 55 3.12 -3.81 11.56
N ALA A 56 2.98 -5.13 11.72
CA ALA A 56 1.92 -5.88 11.04
C ALA A 56 0.51 -5.44 11.50
N GLY A 57 0.31 -5.31 12.82
CA GLY A 57 -0.96 -4.88 13.39
C GLY A 57 -1.31 -3.44 13.01
N THR A 58 -0.35 -2.51 13.11
CA THR A 58 -0.56 -1.11 12.71
C THR A 58 -0.87 -0.98 11.22
N ALA A 59 -0.17 -1.74 10.36
CA ALA A 59 -0.44 -1.75 8.92
C ALA A 59 -1.84 -2.31 8.59
N ALA A 60 -2.25 -3.39 9.26
CA ALA A 60 -3.58 -3.98 9.07
C ALA A 60 -4.69 -3.02 9.53
N ALA A 61 -4.54 -2.41 10.72
CA ALA A 61 -5.48 -1.42 11.23
C ALA A 61 -5.58 -0.19 10.30
N ALA A 62 -4.45 0.31 9.80
CA ALA A 62 -4.42 1.41 8.83
C ALA A 62 -5.08 1.03 7.50
N ALA A 63 -4.90 -0.20 7.03
CA ALA A 63 -5.53 -0.67 5.80
C ALA A 63 -7.06 -0.73 5.93
N VAL A 64 -7.56 -1.31 7.04
CA VAL A 64 -9.00 -1.41 7.33
C VAL A 64 -9.60 -0.02 7.54
N GLY A 65 -9.04 0.77 8.47
CA GLY A 65 -9.54 2.10 8.77
C GLY A 65 -9.48 3.05 7.57
N GLY A 66 -8.41 2.98 6.78
CA GLY A 66 -8.27 3.76 5.55
C GLY A 66 -9.27 3.38 4.47
N ALA A 67 -9.60 2.10 4.34
CA ALA A 67 -10.61 1.61 3.40
C ALA A 67 -12.02 2.06 3.80
N VAL A 68 -12.39 1.94 5.08
CA VAL A 68 -13.67 2.43 5.60
C VAL A 68 -13.80 3.95 5.44
N PHE A 69 -12.73 4.69 5.79
CA PHE A 69 -12.69 6.13 5.58
C PHE A 69 -12.84 6.52 4.11
N ALA A 70 -12.23 5.77 3.19
CA ALA A 70 -12.37 6.00 1.76
C ALA A 70 -13.80 5.80 1.25
N GLY A 71 -14.50 4.77 1.70
CA GLY A 71 -15.90 4.55 1.32
C GLY A 71 -16.83 5.63 1.88
N ALA A 72 -16.63 6.02 3.13
CA ALA A 72 -17.38 7.11 3.75
C ALA A 72 -17.15 8.45 3.01
N ALA A 73 -15.90 8.78 2.67
CA ALA A 73 -15.54 9.95 1.87
C ALA A 73 -16.16 9.93 0.47
N ALA A 74 -16.19 8.75 -0.17
CA ALA A 74 -16.78 8.57 -1.49
C ALA A 74 -18.29 8.84 -1.50
N ARG A 75 -19.04 8.25 -0.56
CA ARG A 75 -20.50 8.45 -0.42
C ARG A 75 -20.84 9.91 -0.12
N ALA A 76 -20.19 10.51 0.88
CA ALA A 76 -20.44 11.90 1.25
C ALA A 76 -20.18 12.89 0.10
N SER A 77 -19.11 12.68 -0.68
CA SER A 77 -18.77 13.54 -1.81
C SER A 77 -19.74 13.37 -2.98
N ALA A 78 -20.20 12.14 -3.23
CA ALA A 78 -21.21 11.85 -4.25
C ALA A 78 -22.57 12.47 -3.90
N GLU A 79 -23.00 12.38 -2.64
CA GLU A 79 -24.24 12.99 -2.15
C GLU A 79 -24.20 14.52 -2.24
N ALA A 80 -23.09 15.13 -1.79
CA ALA A 80 -22.90 16.57 -1.88
C ALA A 80 -22.93 17.08 -3.33
N TRP A 81 -22.40 16.31 -4.28
CA TRP A 81 -22.50 16.61 -5.71
C TRP A 81 -23.95 16.54 -6.21
N MET A 82 -24.68 15.49 -5.85
CA MET A 82 -26.09 15.32 -6.27
C MET A 82 -26.98 16.43 -5.70
N GLU A 83 -26.77 16.85 -4.45
CA GLU A 83 -27.53 17.95 -3.84
C GLU A 83 -27.31 19.29 -4.57
N ARG A 84 -26.07 19.56 -4.99
CA ARG A 84 -25.72 20.76 -5.79
C ARG A 84 -26.37 20.73 -7.17
N THR A 85 -26.29 19.60 -7.87
CA THR A 85 -26.80 19.49 -9.25
C THR A 85 -28.33 19.44 -9.33
N ASN A 86 -29.01 18.93 -8.31
CA ASN A 86 -30.48 18.89 -8.25
C ASN A 86 -31.11 20.21 -7.76
N GLY A 87 -30.33 21.26 -7.51
CA GLY A 87 -30.85 22.56 -7.07
C GLY A 87 -31.40 22.60 -5.65
N ARG A 88 -31.38 21.48 -4.91
CA ARG A 88 -31.82 21.37 -3.51
C ARG A 88 -30.89 22.10 -2.53
N ALA A 89 -29.64 22.36 -2.93
CA ALA A 89 -28.69 23.11 -2.12
C ALA A 89 -29.16 24.54 -1.74
N ARG A 90 -30.07 25.16 -2.52
CA ARG A 90 -30.53 26.53 -2.25
C ARG A 90 -31.52 26.61 -1.08
N THR A 91 -32.40 25.63 -0.89
CA THR A 91 -33.45 25.67 0.14
C THR A 91 -32.93 25.37 1.55
N ARG A 92 -31.80 24.67 1.68
CA ARG A 92 -31.20 24.32 2.97
C ARG A 92 -30.19 25.36 3.50
N SER A 93 -29.70 26.25 2.63
CA SER A 93 -28.61 27.18 2.97
C SER A 93 -28.98 28.34 3.93
N ARG A 94 -30.25 28.53 4.29
CA ARG A 94 -30.66 29.62 5.20
C ARG A 94 -30.88 29.23 6.65
N THR A 95 -30.94 27.94 7.00
CA THR A 95 -31.29 27.51 8.37
C THR A 95 -30.26 26.64 9.08
N SER A 96 -29.20 26.19 8.42
CA SER A 96 -28.16 25.39 9.09
C SER A 96 -26.75 25.79 8.66
N GLY A 97 -26.17 26.77 9.37
CA GLY A 97 -24.73 27.07 9.34
C GLY A 97 -23.85 25.99 9.99
N GLY A 98 -24.30 24.73 10.02
CA GLY A 98 -23.55 23.60 10.55
C GLY A 98 -22.90 22.83 9.40
N GLY A 99 -21.58 22.75 9.40
CA GLY A 99 -20.83 21.90 8.46
C GLY A 99 -21.38 20.48 8.43
N ALA A 100 -21.21 19.79 7.30
CA ALA A 100 -21.66 18.41 7.09
C ALA A 100 -21.28 17.55 8.31
N ARG A 101 -22.25 17.32 9.19
CA ARG A 101 -22.07 16.54 10.41
C ARG A 101 -22.03 15.09 9.97
N TRP A 102 -20.85 14.49 10.01
CA TRP A 102 -20.67 13.06 9.84
C TRP A 102 -21.51 12.35 10.90
N ASP A 103 -22.65 11.79 10.49
CA ASP A 103 -23.50 11.04 11.39
C ASP A 103 -22.95 9.62 11.52
N VAL A 104 -21.96 9.48 12.40
CA VAL A 104 -21.35 8.19 12.75
C VAL A 104 -22.36 7.21 13.36
N ALA A 105 -23.54 7.66 13.78
CA ALA A 105 -24.56 6.78 14.36
C ALA A 105 -25.35 5.98 13.30
N ASN A 106 -25.28 6.37 12.02
CA ASN A 106 -26.05 5.77 10.92
C ASN A 106 -25.16 5.14 9.84
N VAL A 107 -24.03 4.55 10.24
CA VAL A 107 -23.16 3.82 9.32
C VAL A 107 -23.70 2.40 9.14
N ASP A 108 -24.10 2.05 7.93
CA ASP A 108 -24.52 0.69 7.57
C ASP A 108 -23.35 -0.30 7.74
N GLU A 109 -23.55 -1.34 8.55
CA GLU A 109 -22.51 -2.34 8.83
C GLU A 109 -22.07 -3.10 7.56
N GLY A 110 -22.99 -3.34 6.63
CA GLY A 110 -22.72 -3.95 5.34
C GLY A 110 -21.84 -3.08 4.46
N ASP A 111 -22.06 -1.76 4.46
CA ASP A 111 -21.19 -0.80 3.79
C ASP A 111 -19.78 -0.82 4.38
N VAL A 112 -19.64 -0.84 5.71
CA VAL A 112 -18.33 -0.90 6.38
C VAL A 112 -17.58 -2.18 6.03
N ALA A 113 -18.26 -3.32 6.12
CA ALA A 113 -17.68 -4.61 5.80
C ALA A 113 -17.25 -4.68 4.32
N ARG A 114 -18.07 -4.17 3.41
CA ARG A 114 -17.74 -4.07 1.98
C ARG A 114 -16.52 -3.18 1.76
N ASP A 115 -16.54 -1.96 2.29
CA ASP A 115 -15.48 -0.98 2.05
C ASP A 115 -14.14 -1.50 2.58
N ALA A 116 -14.14 -2.05 3.81
CA ALA A 116 -12.99 -2.73 4.39
C ALA A 116 -12.51 -3.90 3.52
N GLY A 117 -13.42 -4.79 3.11
CA GLY A 117 -13.11 -5.95 2.29
C GLY A 117 -12.49 -5.58 0.94
N VAL A 118 -13.14 -4.69 0.18
CA VAL A 118 -12.68 -4.24 -1.13
C VAL A 118 -11.35 -3.50 -1.01
N GLY A 119 -11.23 -2.57 -0.07
CA GLY A 119 -10.02 -1.77 0.09
C GLY A 119 -8.81 -2.61 0.54
N VAL A 120 -8.98 -3.47 1.54
CA VAL A 120 -7.90 -4.34 2.03
C VAL A 120 -7.51 -5.37 0.97
N ALA A 121 -8.46 -6.03 0.33
CA ALA A 121 -8.17 -7.01 -0.72
C ALA A 121 -7.46 -6.37 -1.92
N THR A 122 -7.93 -5.22 -2.38
CA THR A 122 -7.30 -4.48 -3.49
C THR A 122 -5.90 -4.02 -3.10
N PHE A 123 -5.72 -3.45 -1.90
CA PHE A 123 -4.42 -3.02 -1.43
C PHE A 123 -3.45 -4.20 -1.32
N ALA A 124 -3.89 -5.33 -0.74
CA ALA A 124 -3.09 -6.54 -0.63
C ALA A 124 -2.70 -7.07 -2.00
N ALA A 125 -3.62 -7.14 -2.97
CA ALA A 125 -3.32 -7.58 -4.33
C ALA A 125 -2.26 -6.70 -5.00
N LEU A 126 -2.43 -5.37 -4.96
CA LEU A 126 -1.48 -4.39 -5.51
C LEU A 126 -0.13 -4.41 -4.79
N SER A 127 -0.15 -4.67 -3.48
CA SER A 127 1.04 -4.74 -2.64
C SER A 127 1.69 -6.13 -2.60
N ARG A 128 1.15 -7.11 -3.34
CA ARG A 128 1.60 -8.52 -3.34
C ARG A 128 1.59 -9.14 -1.93
N GLY A 129 0.53 -8.85 -1.18
CA GLY A 129 0.32 -9.30 0.19
C GLY A 129 1.06 -8.48 1.25
N ASN A 130 1.91 -7.51 0.88
CA ASN A 130 2.69 -6.75 1.86
C ASN A 130 1.97 -5.50 2.36
N LEU A 131 1.20 -5.64 3.43
CA LEU A 131 0.55 -4.51 4.12
C LEU A 131 1.56 -3.54 4.75
N GLY A 132 2.77 -4.00 5.05
CA GLY A 132 3.85 -3.18 5.62
C GLY A 132 4.23 -1.96 4.75
N ARG A 133 3.76 -1.90 3.49
CA ARG A 133 3.86 -0.71 2.64
C ARG A 133 3.04 0.49 3.13
N LEU A 134 2.17 0.35 4.12
CA LEU A 134 1.53 1.50 4.77
C LEU A 134 2.41 2.17 5.84
N LEU A 135 3.51 1.52 6.22
CA LEU A 135 4.43 1.99 7.24
C LEU A 135 5.77 2.41 6.63
N PRO A 136 6.54 3.28 7.31
CA PRO A 136 7.88 3.59 6.85
C PRO A 136 8.78 2.35 6.99
N SER A 137 9.78 2.25 6.11
CA SER A 137 10.76 1.16 6.15
C SER A 137 11.83 1.42 7.20
N ASP A 138 12.09 0.44 8.06
CA ASP A 138 13.26 0.43 8.94
C ASP A 138 14.50 0.05 8.14
N VAL A 139 15.48 0.95 8.09
CA VAL A 139 16.66 0.75 7.24
C VAL A 139 17.52 -0.45 7.66
N SER A 140 17.40 -0.90 8.90
CA SER A 140 18.13 -2.03 9.48
C SER A 140 17.49 -3.40 9.19
N ARG A 141 16.27 -3.40 8.63
CA ARG A 141 15.49 -4.59 8.27
C ARG A 141 15.22 -4.62 6.78
N VAL A 142 14.61 -5.71 6.30
CA VAL A 142 14.09 -5.78 4.91
C VAL A 142 13.00 -4.74 4.75
N GLY A 143 13.12 -3.86 3.74
CA GLY A 143 12.19 -2.76 3.55
C GLY A 143 10.86 -3.20 2.96
N ALA A 144 9.83 -2.36 3.10
CA ALA A 144 8.47 -2.66 2.65
C ALA A 144 8.34 -2.80 1.12
N ASN A 145 9.31 -2.29 0.37
CA ASN A 145 9.34 -2.36 -1.09
C ASN A 145 10.19 -3.53 -1.62
N ALA A 146 10.68 -4.40 -0.73
CA ALA A 146 11.40 -5.61 -1.10
C ALA A 146 10.55 -6.53 -1.99
N THR A 147 11.03 -6.76 -3.22
CA THR A 147 10.34 -7.60 -4.21
C THR A 147 11.20 -8.77 -4.67
N ARG A 148 12.49 -8.53 -4.96
CA ARG A 148 13.44 -9.55 -5.41
C ARG A 148 14.73 -9.41 -4.63
N SER A 149 15.42 -10.53 -4.46
CA SER A 149 16.70 -10.60 -3.77
C SER A 149 17.57 -11.69 -4.35
N ALA A 150 18.88 -11.52 -4.23
CA ALA A 150 19.88 -12.53 -4.57
C ALA A 150 20.40 -13.19 -3.29
N PRO A 151 20.74 -14.49 -3.29
CA PRO A 151 21.33 -15.13 -2.12
C PRO A 151 22.70 -14.51 -1.81
N ALA A 152 22.98 -14.21 -0.54
CA ALA A 152 24.32 -13.80 -0.12
C ALA A 152 25.11 -15.02 0.36
N ARG A 153 26.40 -15.09 0.03
CA ARG A 153 27.30 -16.14 0.52
C ARG A 153 27.96 -15.67 1.81
N GLY A 154 27.18 -15.65 2.90
CA GLY A 154 27.61 -15.06 4.15
C GLY A 154 27.91 -13.57 4.02
N SER A 155 29.07 -13.14 4.54
CA SER A 155 29.51 -11.74 4.60
C SER A 155 30.26 -11.25 3.35
N ASP A 156 30.37 -12.09 2.32
CA ASP A 156 31.00 -11.74 1.05
C ASP A 156 30.19 -10.65 0.33
N TYR A 157 30.86 -9.82 -0.48
CA TYR A 157 30.18 -8.85 -1.34
C TYR A 157 29.45 -9.54 -2.51
N ALA A 158 28.50 -8.83 -3.10
CA ALA A 158 27.78 -9.33 -4.27
C ALA A 158 28.75 -9.56 -5.45
N SER A 159 28.66 -10.71 -6.10
CA SER A 159 29.38 -11.02 -7.34
C SER A 159 28.92 -10.12 -8.50
N GLU A 160 29.69 -10.04 -9.58
CA GLU A 160 29.29 -9.22 -10.75
C GLU A 160 27.96 -9.66 -11.37
N ALA A 161 27.68 -10.97 -11.40
CA ALA A 161 26.39 -11.49 -11.84
C ALA A 161 25.25 -11.01 -10.92
N GLN A 162 25.47 -11.02 -9.61
CA GLN A 162 24.50 -10.52 -8.63
C GLN A 162 24.31 -9.01 -8.75
N LYS A 163 25.39 -8.22 -8.89
CA LYS A 163 25.32 -6.77 -9.14
C LYS A 163 24.54 -6.45 -10.41
N ARG A 164 24.72 -7.23 -11.49
CA ARG A 164 23.90 -7.08 -12.72
C ARG A 164 22.41 -7.35 -12.45
N ALA A 165 22.08 -8.41 -11.72
CA ALA A 165 20.70 -8.72 -11.35
C ALA A 165 20.08 -7.61 -10.47
N LEU A 166 20.80 -7.17 -9.45
CA LEU A 166 20.37 -6.09 -8.55
C LEU A 166 20.12 -4.78 -9.30
N ARG A 167 20.98 -4.41 -10.26
CA ARG A 167 20.77 -3.23 -11.11
C ARG A 167 19.48 -3.35 -11.94
N ARG A 168 19.20 -4.51 -12.52
CA ARG A 168 17.94 -4.74 -13.26
C ARG A 168 16.72 -4.63 -12.35
N TRP A 169 16.77 -5.24 -11.17
CA TRP A 169 15.68 -5.17 -10.20
C TRP A 169 15.48 -3.77 -9.64
N PHE A 170 16.55 -3.02 -9.37
CA PHE A 170 16.46 -1.63 -8.93
C PHE A 170 15.77 -0.75 -9.98
N LYS A 171 16.10 -0.91 -11.27
CA LYS A 171 15.41 -0.17 -12.33
C LYS A 171 13.92 -0.53 -12.42
N LYS A 172 13.56 -1.81 -12.21
CA LYS A 172 12.19 -2.31 -12.36
C LYS A 172 11.31 -2.08 -11.13
N PHE A 173 11.86 -2.23 -9.94
CA PHE A 173 11.12 -2.27 -8.67
C PHE A 173 11.54 -1.19 -7.68
N GLY A 174 12.66 -0.51 -7.93
CA GLY A 174 13.22 0.51 -7.03
C GLY A 174 14.03 -0.06 -5.87
N CYS A 175 14.49 0.86 -5.02
CA CYS A 175 15.08 0.57 -3.73
C CYS A 175 14.08 -0.16 -2.83
N HIS A 176 14.54 -1.20 -2.14
CA HIS A 176 13.67 -1.98 -1.25
C HIS A 176 13.14 -1.21 -0.02
N HIS A 177 13.74 -0.06 0.31
CA HIS A 177 13.30 0.83 1.40
C HIS A 177 12.41 1.95 0.87
N CYS A 178 12.98 2.90 0.12
CA CYS A 178 12.26 4.11 -0.31
C CYS A 178 11.51 3.97 -1.65
N GLY A 179 11.71 2.90 -2.40
CA GLY A 179 11.14 2.71 -3.74
C GLY A 179 11.80 3.56 -4.85
N SER A 180 12.83 4.36 -4.56
CA SER A 180 13.52 5.16 -5.58
C SER A 180 14.18 4.28 -6.64
N THR A 181 14.03 4.65 -7.91
CA THR A 181 14.70 4.02 -9.06
C THR A 181 15.89 4.84 -9.57
N ARG A 182 16.28 5.90 -8.84
CA ARG A 182 17.34 6.84 -9.22
C ARG A 182 18.62 6.61 -8.40
N GLY A 183 19.76 6.87 -9.02
CA GLY A 183 21.09 6.79 -8.40
C GLY A 183 21.79 5.43 -8.57
N LYS A 184 22.93 5.28 -7.89
CA LYS A 184 23.71 4.04 -7.90
C LYS A 184 23.04 2.96 -7.06
N VAL A 185 23.20 1.72 -7.49
CA VAL A 185 22.64 0.54 -6.83
C VAL A 185 23.70 -0.14 -5.98
N ILE A 186 23.35 -0.38 -4.73
CA ILE A 186 24.15 -1.15 -3.77
C ILE A 186 23.43 -2.47 -3.51
N GLY A 187 24.21 -3.55 -3.41
CA GLY A 187 23.71 -4.84 -2.92
C GLY A 187 23.73 -4.85 -1.41
N ASP A 188 22.58 -4.58 -0.81
CA ASP A 188 22.40 -4.45 0.63
C ASP A 188 22.20 -5.83 1.28
N HIS A 189 23.04 -6.16 2.27
CA HIS A 189 22.96 -7.41 3.04
C HIS A 189 21.86 -7.32 4.09
N MET A 190 20.77 -8.08 3.91
CA MET A 190 19.74 -8.24 4.93
C MET A 190 19.74 -9.64 5.57
N PRO A 191 19.77 -9.73 6.92
CA PRO A 191 20.05 -8.64 7.87
C PRO A 191 21.50 -8.12 7.74
N PRO A 192 21.80 -6.88 8.18
CA PRO A 192 23.15 -6.32 8.17
C PRO A 192 24.19 -7.24 8.82
N ASN A 193 25.40 -7.27 8.29
CA ASN A 193 26.50 -8.11 8.80
C ASN A 193 26.75 -7.96 10.31
N LYS A 194 26.69 -6.73 10.84
CA LYS A 194 26.85 -6.49 12.29
C LYS A 194 25.76 -7.17 13.11
N LEU A 195 24.52 -7.21 12.60
CA LEU A 195 23.39 -7.88 13.25
C LEU A 195 23.46 -9.41 13.05
N ALA A 196 23.85 -9.87 11.87
CA ALA A 196 23.93 -11.31 11.58
C ALA A 196 25.07 -12.03 12.33
N PHE A 197 26.23 -11.38 12.49
CA PHE A 197 27.43 -12.00 13.07
C PHE A 197 27.84 -11.40 14.43
N GLY A 198 27.08 -10.45 14.96
CA GLY A 198 27.35 -9.74 16.22
C GLY A 198 28.47 -8.70 16.15
N SER A 199 29.36 -8.75 15.16
CA SER A 199 30.36 -7.70 14.91
C SER A 199 30.84 -7.69 13.46
N GLY A 200 31.37 -6.54 13.03
CA GLY A 200 32.01 -6.41 11.72
C GLY A 200 33.25 -7.31 11.57
N ALA A 201 34.01 -7.50 12.66
CA ALA A 201 35.16 -8.39 12.69
C ALA A 201 34.76 -9.87 12.51
N ARG A 202 33.68 -10.32 13.19
CA ARG A 202 33.15 -11.68 13.00
C ARG A 202 32.55 -11.88 11.61
N ALA A 203 31.94 -10.85 11.03
CA ALA A 203 31.52 -10.89 9.65
C ALA A 203 32.73 -11.02 8.71
N ALA A 204 33.76 -10.20 8.88
CA ALA A 204 34.99 -10.27 8.08
C ALA A 204 35.67 -11.64 8.17
N ALA A 205 35.78 -12.21 9.38
CA ALA A 205 36.33 -13.55 9.62
C ALA A 205 35.50 -14.69 9.02
N ASN A 206 34.26 -14.44 8.63
CA ASN A 206 33.40 -15.41 7.94
C ASN A 206 33.44 -15.26 6.39
N ARG A 207 34.18 -14.28 5.85
CA ARG A 207 34.36 -14.16 4.40
C ARG A 207 35.17 -15.34 3.89
N GLY A 208 34.71 -15.97 2.82
CA GLY A 208 35.34 -17.19 2.31
C GLY A 208 35.33 -18.39 3.29
N ALA A 209 34.47 -18.39 4.31
CA ALA A 209 34.43 -19.47 5.30
C ALA A 209 34.25 -20.86 4.66
N SER A 210 34.99 -21.84 5.20
CA SER A 210 34.93 -23.25 4.79
C SER A 210 33.56 -23.89 5.05
N LEU A 211 33.26 -25.00 4.36
CA LEU A 211 31.99 -25.72 4.48
C LEU A 211 31.63 -26.07 5.94
N PRO A 212 32.55 -26.60 6.77
CA PRO A 212 32.24 -26.93 8.17
C PRO A 212 31.85 -25.69 8.98
N ARG A 213 32.49 -24.54 8.74
CA ARG A 213 32.19 -23.29 9.44
C ARG A 213 30.83 -22.72 9.02
N ARG A 214 30.42 -22.93 7.76
CA ARG A 214 29.06 -22.59 7.29
C ARG A 214 28.00 -23.47 7.94
N VAL A 215 28.25 -24.78 8.05
CA VAL A 215 27.36 -25.72 8.74
C VAL A 215 27.26 -25.33 10.23
N PHE A 216 28.38 -25.02 10.87
CA PHE A 216 28.38 -24.56 12.26
C PHE A 216 27.59 -23.26 12.46
N ASN A 217 27.76 -22.27 11.57
CA ASN A 217 26.96 -21.04 11.60
C ASN A 217 25.46 -21.32 11.40
N PHE A 218 25.12 -22.25 10.51
CA PHE A 218 23.74 -22.69 10.31
C PHE A 218 23.15 -23.34 11.57
N VAL A 219 23.88 -24.27 12.22
CA VAL A 219 23.47 -24.91 13.49
C VAL A 219 23.29 -23.87 14.60
N ARG A 220 24.10 -22.82 14.62
CA ARG A 220 23.97 -21.69 15.56
C ARG A 220 22.87 -20.69 15.22
N GLY A 221 22.09 -20.95 14.16
CA GLY A 221 20.98 -20.10 13.76
C GLY A 221 21.40 -18.76 13.15
N VAL A 222 22.60 -18.65 12.57
CA VAL A 222 22.98 -17.43 11.83
C VAL A 222 22.03 -17.26 10.65
N PRO A 223 21.33 -16.12 10.53
CA PRO A 223 20.29 -15.94 9.53
C PRO A 223 20.86 -15.97 8.11
N LEU A 224 20.14 -16.61 7.19
CA LEU A 224 20.48 -16.63 5.77
C LEU A 224 20.37 -15.22 5.18
N GLN A 225 21.52 -14.59 4.97
CA GLN A 225 21.56 -13.25 4.41
C GLN A 225 21.22 -13.24 2.92
N ARG A 226 20.62 -12.14 2.48
CA ARG A 226 20.27 -11.91 1.08
C ARG A 226 20.61 -10.49 0.66
N PHE A 227 20.93 -10.33 -0.62
CA PHE A 227 21.12 -9.03 -1.23
C PHE A 227 19.82 -8.44 -1.75
N TYR A 228 19.51 -7.23 -1.32
CA TYR A 228 18.42 -6.42 -1.85
C TYR A 228 18.96 -5.20 -2.58
N PRO A 229 18.26 -4.71 -3.63
CA PRO A 229 18.66 -3.48 -4.32
C PRO A 229 18.38 -2.26 -3.42
N GLN A 230 19.42 -1.50 -3.11
CA GLN A 230 19.33 -0.30 -2.27
C GLN A 230 19.99 0.91 -2.95
N CYS A 231 19.43 2.11 -2.74
CA CYS A 231 20.05 3.35 -3.20
C CYS A 231 21.11 3.84 -2.18
N GLU A 232 22.03 4.70 -2.63
CA GLU A 232 23.08 5.27 -1.79
C GLU A 232 22.54 6.01 -0.55
N ALA A 233 21.48 6.80 -0.71
CA ALA A 233 20.87 7.55 0.40
C ALA A 233 20.38 6.62 1.52
N CYS A 234 19.65 5.54 1.19
CA CYS A 234 19.19 4.56 2.18
C CYS A 234 20.36 3.76 2.78
N SER A 235 21.41 3.48 1.99
CA SER A 235 22.60 2.78 2.48
C SER A 235 23.40 3.63 3.49
N ALA A 236 23.50 4.94 3.26
CA ALA A 236 24.11 5.87 4.20
C ALA A 236 23.31 5.94 5.52
N LEU A 237 21.98 6.05 5.44
CA LEU A 237 21.08 6.01 6.61
C LEU A 237 21.20 4.69 7.38
N GLN A 238 21.25 3.56 6.68
CA GLN A 238 21.46 2.26 7.30
C GLN A 238 22.80 2.19 8.02
N SER A 239 23.87 2.66 7.40
CA SER A 239 25.19 2.69 8.01
C SER A 239 25.18 3.52 9.30
N ALA A 240 24.49 4.65 9.31
CA ALA A 240 24.29 5.46 10.51
C ALA A 240 23.46 4.74 11.59
N ALA A 241 22.36 4.08 11.21
CA ALA A 241 21.51 3.29 12.10
C ALA A 241 22.31 2.16 12.78
N VAL A 242 23.07 1.39 12.00
CA VAL A 242 23.87 0.26 12.49
C VAL A 242 25.02 0.71 13.40
N ARG A 243 25.62 1.89 13.16
CA ARG A 243 26.65 2.47 14.03
C ARG A 243 26.08 2.95 15.35
N SER A 244 25.01 3.73 15.30
CA SER A 244 24.38 4.35 16.46
C SER A 244 23.50 3.40 17.28
N GLY A 245 23.07 2.27 16.70
CA GLY A 245 22.06 1.41 17.31
C GLY A 245 20.65 2.01 17.29
N ALA A 246 20.45 3.17 16.66
CA ALA A 246 19.17 3.86 16.61
C ALA A 246 18.34 3.39 15.41
N THR A 247 17.02 3.28 15.61
CA THR A 247 16.06 3.06 14.53
C THR A 247 16.07 4.26 13.58
N LYS A 248 16.26 4.01 12.28
CA LYS A 248 16.12 5.03 11.23
C LYS A 248 15.07 4.57 10.25
N LEU A 249 14.04 5.38 10.06
CA LEU A 249 12.87 5.06 9.26
C LEU A 249 12.87 5.89 7.97
N VAL A 250 12.35 5.31 6.89
CA VAL A 250 12.27 5.94 5.57
C VAL A 250 10.87 5.78 4.98
N VAL A 251 10.26 6.90 4.61
CA VAL A 251 8.96 6.93 3.92
C VAL A 251 9.10 6.62 2.44
N HIS A 252 8.00 6.22 1.82
CA HIS A 252 7.96 5.88 0.41
C HIS A 252 6.59 6.06 -0.23
N SER A 253 6.61 6.42 -1.52
CA SER A 253 5.38 6.68 -2.28
C SER A 253 4.69 5.42 -2.79
N VAL A 254 5.36 4.26 -2.80
CA VAL A 254 4.80 3.02 -3.39
C VAL A 254 3.52 2.61 -2.66
N GLY A 255 3.56 2.57 -1.32
CA GLY A 255 2.36 2.32 -0.51
C GLY A 255 1.24 3.33 -0.73
N VAL A 256 1.58 4.62 -0.83
CA VAL A 256 0.59 5.68 -1.10
C VAL A 256 -0.10 5.48 -2.45
N ARG A 257 0.64 5.07 -3.49
CA ARG A 257 0.05 4.77 -4.80
C ARG A 257 -0.87 3.55 -4.76
N CYS A 258 -0.45 2.47 -4.09
CA CYS A 258 -1.29 1.30 -3.89
C CYS A 258 -2.57 1.66 -3.10
N ALA A 259 -2.43 2.51 -2.07
CA ALA A 259 -3.54 3.02 -1.28
C ALA A 259 -4.50 3.86 -2.12
N ALA A 260 -4.00 4.78 -2.95
CA ALA A 260 -4.84 5.58 -3.84
C ALA A 260 -5.67 4.71 -4.80
N LEU A 261 -5.07 3.68 -5.40
CA LEU A 261 -5.77 2.76 -6.29
C LEU A 261 -6.79 1.89 -5.54
N ALA A 262 -6.47 1.43 -4.33
CA ALA A 262 -7.41 0.71 -3.49
C ALA A 262 -8.58 1.59 -3.07
N GLY A 263 -8.33 2.86 -2.71
CA GLY A 263 -9.38 3.84 -2.39
C GLY A 263 -10.25 4.18 -3.60
N ALA A 264 -9.67 4.24 -4.80
CA ALA A 264 -10.43 4.38 -6.05
C ALA A 264 -11.40 3.20 -6.24
N ALA A 265 -10.93 1.97 -6.03
CA ALA A 265 -11.76 0.77 -6.11
C ALA A 265 -12.88 0.77 -5.07
N VAL A 266 -12.61 1.20 -3.83
CA VAL A 266 -13.63 1.40 -2.80
C VAL A 266 -14.67 2.42 -3.25
N GLY A 267 -14.24 3.59 -3.74
CA GLY A 267 -15.14 4.64 -4.20
C GLY A 267 -16.03 4.20 -5.38
N ALA A 268 -15.48 3.44 -6.32
CA ALA A 268 -16.27 2.83 -7.39
C ALA A 268 -17.27 1.79 -6.85
N SER A 269 -16.84 0.94 -5.91
CA SER A 269 -17.73 -0.06 -5.30
C SER A 269 -18.85 0.57 -4.48
N ALA A 270 -18.60 1.70 -3.81
CA ALA A 270 -19.58 2.36 -2.96
C ALA A 270 -20.81 2.89 -3.71
N LEU A 271 -20.72 3.07 -5.04
CA LEU A 271 -21.83 3.52 -5.88
C LEU A 271 -22.43 2.42 -6.75
N HIS A 272 -21.63 1.42 -7.13
CA HIS A 272 -22.03 0.40 -8.09
C HIS A 272 -22.15 -1.00 -7.48
N PHE A 273 -22.13 -1.14 -6.15
CA PHE A 273 -22.10 -2.47 -5.53
C PHE A 273 -23.29 -3.33 -5.93
N ASP A 274 -24.51 -2.78 -5.95
CA ASP A 274 -25.70 -3.54 -6.31
C ASP A 274 -25.68 -3.97 -7.79
N GLU A 275 -25.24 -3.08 -8.67
CA GLU A 275 -25.06 -3.39 -10.10
C GLU A 275 -23.98 -4.46 -10.31
N MET A 276 -22.87 -4.35 -9.59
CA MET A 276 -21.78 -5.32 -9.61
C MET A 276 -22.22 -6.68 -9.05
N LYS A 277 -22.97 -6.69 -7.94
CA LYS A 277 -23.50 -7.91 -7.32
C LYS A 277 -24.42 -8.64 -8.28
N ILE A 278 -25.39 -7.94 -8.88
CA ILE A 278 -26.29 -8.51 -9.89
C ILE A 278 -25.49 -9.05 -11.08
N PHE A 279 -24.47 -8.32 -11.54
CA PHE A 279 -23.61 -8.78 -12.63
C PHE A 279 -22.85 -10.07 -12.28
N VAL A 280 -22.25 -10.14 -11.09
CA VAL A 280 -21.49 -11.31 -10.62
C VAL A 280 -22.42 -12.51 -10.42
N GLU A 281 -23.58 -12.34 -9.79
CA GLU A 281 -24.58 -13.39 -9.61
C GLU A 281 -24.98 -14.00 -10.97
N ARG A 282 -25.32 -13.16 -11.95
CA ARG A 282 -25.61 -13.60 -13.33
C ARG A 282 -24.43 -14.30 -13.99
N ALA A 283 -23.20 -13.85 -13.75
CA ALA A 283 -22.00 -14.50 -14.30
C ALA A 283 -21.76 -15.89 -13.68
N CYS A 284 -21.95 -16.03 -12.37
CA CYS A 284 -21.86 -17.30 -11.66
C CYS A 284 -22.95 -18.28 -12.09
N GLU A 285 -24.18 -17.82 -12.29
CA GLU A 285 -25.27 -18.64 -12.83
C GLU A 285 -24.94 -19.16 -14.23
N ARG A 286 -24.44 -18.31 -15.12
CA ARG A 286 -23.97 -18.74 -16.46
C ARG A 286 -22.87 -19.78 -16.37
N ALA A 287 -21.87 -19.58 -15.50
CA ALA A 287 -20.77 -20.52 -15.31
C ALA A 287 -21.25 -21.88 -14.77
N ARG A 288 -22.19 -21.89 -13.81
CA ARG A 288 -22.80 -23.13 -13.29
C ARG A 288 -23.63 -23.85 -14.36
N GLY A 289 -24.31 -23.11 -15.23
CA GLY A 289 -25.03 -23.70 -16.37
C GLY A 289 -24.10 -24.42 -17.35
N LEU A 290 -22.91 -23.88 -17.59
CA LEU A 290 -21.89 -24.49 -18.47
C LEU A 290 -21.23 -25.74 -17.88
N LEU A 291 -21.20 -25.88 -16.55
CA LEU A 291 -20.61 -27.04 -15.86
C LEU A 291 -21.60 -28.21 -15.65
N ARG A 292 -22.87 -28.05 -16.06
CA ARG A 292 -23.91 -29.09 -15.95
C ARG A 292 -24.17 -29.83 -17.27
N VAL A 293 -23.29 -29.67 -18.26
CA VAL A 293 -23.29 -30.37 -19.56
C VAL A 293 -22.11 -31.34 -19.58
#